data_AF-A0A5N8HHI8-F1
#
_entry.id   AF-A0A5N8HHI8-F1
#
_cell.length_a   1.000
_cell.length_b   1.000
_cell.length_c   1.000
_cell.angle_alpha   90.00
_cell.angle_beta   90.00
_cell.angle_gamma   90.00
#
_symmetry.space_group_name_H-M   'P 1'
#
loop_
_entity.id
_entity.type
_entity.pdbx_description
1 polymer ?
#
loop_
_entity_poly.entity_id
_entity_poly.type
_entity_poly.pdbx_seq_one_letter_code
_entity_poly.pdbx_strand_id
1 'polypeptide(L)'
;LELQQSSQNQVDSSSIFNGIEGAEMSNKGKDQGVVVNNVKTGTPAAQIGLKKGDVIIGANQQAVKNIAELRKVLDSKPSVLALNIQRGDSTIYLLMQ
;
A
#
# COMPACT_ATOMS: atom_id res chain seq x y z
N LEU A 1 -25.02 29.54 -2.18
CA LEU A 1 -24.29 29.12 -0.98
C LEU A 1 -23.58 27.82 -1.33
N GLU A 2 -22.31 27.95 -1.76
CA GLU A 2 -21.33 26.86 -1.83
C GLU A 2 -21.16 26.24 -0.43
N LEU A 3 -20.83 24.96 -0.22
CA LEU A 3 -19.59 24.23 -0.56
C LEU A 3 -19.87 22.71 -0.46
N GLN A 4 -19.76 21.92 -1.53
CA GLN A 4 -18.58 21.14 -1.94
C GLN A 4 -18.30 19.84 -1.16
N GLN A 5 -18.64 18.73 -1.82
CA GLN A 5 -17.86 17.47 -1.91
C GLN A 5 -17.41 16.81 -0.61
N SER A 6 -18.37 16.31 0.16
CA SER A 6 -18.13 15.19 1.06
C SER A 6 -18.09 13.87 0.26
N SER A 7 -16.98 13.13 0.40
CA SER A 7 -16.86 11.67 0.20
C SER A 7 -16.30 11.14 -1.12
N GLN A 8 -15.22 11.73 -1.67
CA GLN A 8 -14.48 11.10 -2.77
C GLN A 8 -13.20 10.36 -2.34
N ASN A 9 -13.16 9.84 -1.11
CA ASN A 9 -12.02 9.06 -0.60
C ASN A 9 -12.42 7.82 0.22
N GLN A 10 -13.65 7.31 0.03
CA GLN A 10 -14.03 5.99 0.52
C GLN A 10 -13.86 5.00 -0.63
N VAL A 11 -12.61 4.59 -0.89
CA VAL A 11 -12.36 3.43 -1.73
C VAL A 11 -12.88 2.23 -0.95
N ASP A 12 -13.94 1.65 -1.46
CA ASP A 12 -14.76 0.58 -0.89
C ASP A 12 -13.95 -0.45 -0.09
N SER A 13 -14.24 -0.52 1.22
CA SER A 13 -13.65 -1.41 2.22
C SER A 13 -13.92 -2.92 2.00
N SER A 14 -14.23 -3.37 0.79
CA SER A 14 -14.63 -4.77 0.53
C SER A 14 -13.68 -5.55 -0.39
N SER A 15 -12.64 -4.93 -0.96
CA SER A 15 -11.74 -5.63 -1.91
C SER A 15 -10.24 -5.38 -1.72
N ILE A 16 -9.81 -4.60 -0.72
CA ILE A 16 -8.38 -4.50 -0.43
C ILE A 16 -7.94 -5.82 0.19
N PHE A 17 -6.97 -6.49 -0.43
CA PHE A 17 -6.28 -7.64 0.15
C PHE A 17 -5.99 -7.39 1.64
N ASN A 18 -6.61 -8.20 2.51
CA ASN A 18 -6.60 -8.01 3.97
C ASN A 18 -5.19 -7.89 4.55
N GLY A 19 -4.19 -8.42 3.86
CA GLY A 19 -2.82 -8.41 4.31
C GLY A 19 -2.22 -7.04 4.62
N ILE A 20 -2.65 -5.98 3.93
CA ILE A 20 -2.14 -4.63 4.20
C ILE A 20 -3.21 -3.72 4.79
N GLU A 21 -4.22 -4.33 5.41
CA GLU A 21 -5.23 -3.58 6.13
C GLU A 21 -4.60 -2.73 7.23
N GLY A 22 -5.11 -1.50 7.37
CA GLY A 22 -4.64 -0.51 8.35
C GLY A 22 -3.45 0.34 7.88
N ALA A 23 -2.97 0.15 6.65
CA ALA A 23 -2.02 1.06 6.02
C ALA A 23 -2.76 2.20 5.28
N GLU A 24 -2.40 3.44 5.59
CA GLU A 24 -2.82 4.61 4.82
C GLU A 24 -1.72 4.94 3.82
N MET A 25 -2.07 5.01 2.53
CA MET A 25 -1.10 5.08 1.44
C MET A 25 -1.49 6.15 0.43
N SER A 26 -0.50 6.74 -0.23
CA SER A 26 -0.68 7.67 -1.34
C SER A 26 0.43 7.50 -2.38
N ASN A 27 0.28 8.11 -3.55
CA ASN A 27 1.35 8.13 -4.53
C ASN A 27 2.47 9.06 -4.06
N LYS A 28 3.73 8.60 -4.11
CA LYS A 28 4.90 9.42 -3.73
C LYS A 28 5.18 10.56 -4.73
N GLY A 29 4.78 10.36 -5.98
CA GLY A 29 4.99 11.26 -7.10
C GLY A 29 4.55 10.59 -8.41
N LYS A 30 4.80 11.23 -9.56
CA LYS A 30 4.53 10.60 -10.86
C LYS A 30 5.47 9.41 -11.07
N ASP A 31 4.93 8.21 -11.07
CA ASP A 31 5.62 6.95 -11.29
C ASP A 31 6.75 6.62 -10.28
N GLN A 32 6.65 7.13 -9.05
CA GLN A 32 7.67 6.96 -8.00
C GLN A 32 7.29 5.95 -6.90
N GLY A 33 6.22 5.18 -7.11
CA GLY A 33 5.72 4.20 -6.15
C GLY A 33 4.72 4.78 -5.16
N VAL A 34 4.45 3.99 -4.13
CA VAL A 34 3.39 4.26 -3.14
C VAL A 34 4.01 4.49 -1.78
N VAL A 35 3.80 5.68 -1.22
CA VAL A 35 4.27 6.02 0.13
C VAL A 35 3.26 5.58 1.18
N VAL A 36 3.75 5.01 2.27
CA VAL A 36 2.98 4.67 3.47
C VAL A 36 2.98 5.87 4.40
N ASN A 37 1.84 6.54 4.51
CA ASN A 37 1.66 7.74 5.33
C ASN A 37 1.48 7.40 6.80
N ASN A 38 0.78 6.30 7.08
CA ASN A 38 0.47 5.83 8.42
C ASN A 38 0.21 4.32 8.43
N VAL A 39 0.45 3.68 9.57
CA VAL A 39 0.11 2.27 9.80
C VAL A 39 -0.51 2.16 11.18
N LYS A 40 -1.73 1.63 11.24
CA LYS A 40 -2.45 1.42 12.50
C LYS A 40 -1.84 0.24 13.26
N THR A 41 -1.66 0.40 14.57
CA THR A 41 -1.16 -0.68 15.44
C THR A 41 -2.15 -1.84 15.49
N GLY A 42 -1.63 -3.06 15.50
CA GLY A 42 -2.45 -4.27 15.63
C GLY A 42 -3.16 -4.70 14.34
N THR A 43 -2.86 -4.06 13.21
CA THR A 43 -3.42 -4.45 11.90
C THR A 43 -2.46 -5.35 11.12
N PRO A 44 -2.95 -6.09 10.09
CA PRO A 44 -2.11 -6.91 9.22
C PRO A 44 -0.90 -6.17 8.63
N ALA A 45 -1.08 -4.91 8.20
CA ALA A 45 0.02 -4.06 7.74
C ALA A 45 1.12 -3.89 8.80
N ALA A 46 0.76 -3.69 10.07
CA ALA A 46 1.73 -3.60 11.16
C ALA A 46 2.41 -4.95 11.44
N GLN A 47 1.65 -6.05 11.36
CA GLN A 47 2.17 -7.41 11.61
C GLN A 47 3.23 -7.83 10.60
N ILE A 48 3.09 -7.44 9.34
CA ILE A 48 4.13 -7.70 8.32
C ILE A 48 5.33 -6.76 8.44
N GLY A 49 5.28 -5.79 9.34
CA GLY A 49 6.37 -4.85 9.58
C GLY A 49 6.38 -3.64 8.64
N LEU A 50 5.24 -3.30 8.02
CA LEU A 50 5.06 -2.05 7.29
C LEU A 50 5.14 -0.87 8.25
N LYS A 51 5.78 0.23 7.83
CA LYS A 51 5.99 1.41 8.66
C LYS A 51 5.71 2.69 7.88
N LYS A 52 5.39 3.76 8.62
CA LYS A 52 5.34 5.12 8.07
C LYS A 52 6.68 5.47 7.42
N GLY A 53 6.61 6.05 6.22
CA GLY A 53 7.78 6.44 5.43
C GLY A 53 8.28 5.35 4.49
N ASP A 54 7.74 4.14 4.56
CA ASP A 54 7.99 3.11 3.57
C ASP A 54 7.50 3.56 2.19
N VAL A 55 8.26 3.23 1.16
CA VAL A 55 7.86 3.43 -0.23
C VAL A 55 7.81 2.07 -0.92
N ILE A 56 6.61 1.64 -1.27
CA ILE A 56 6.40 0.41 -2.03
C ILE A 56 6.74 0.71 -3.49
N ILE A 57 7.77 0.03 -3.99
CA ILE A 57 8.29 0.17 -5.36
C ILE A 57 8.05 -1.10 -6.20
N GLY A 58 7.60 -2.18 -5.56
CA GLY A 58 7.17 -3.39 -6.25
C GLY A 58 6.34 -4.33 -5.39
N ALA A 59 5.62 -5.23 -6.04
CA ALA A 59 4.85 -6.29 -5.42
C ALA A 59 4.89 -7.55 -6.32
N ASN A 60 5.19 -8.72 -5.75
CA ASN A 60 5.25 -10.00 -6.46
C ASN A 60 6.07 -9.97 -7.76
N GLN A 61 7.27 -9.38 -7.69
CA GLN A 61 8.19 -9.20 -8.83
C GLN A 61 7.69 -8.24 -9.92
N GLN A 62 6.58 -7.53 -9.68
CA GLN A 62 6.06 -6.48 -10.56
C GLN A 62 6.44 -5.12 -10.00
N ALA A 63 6.90 -4.22 -10.87
CA ALA A 63 7.13 -2.83 -10.50
C ALA A 63 5.82 -2.15 -10.13
N VAL A 64 5.83 -1.36 -9.07
CA VAL A 64 4.66 -0.60 -8.60
C VAL A 64 5.02 0.87 -8.63
N LYS A 65 4.37 1.61 -9.53
CA LYS A 65 4.63 3.03 -9.78
C LYS A 65 3.61 3.94 -9.10
N ASN A 66 2.43 3.40 -8.80
CA ASN A 66 1.32 4.10 -8.20
C ASN A 66 0.36 3.12 -7.50
N ILE A 67 -0.60 3.67 -6.76
CA ILE A 67 -1.55 2.90 -5.96
C ILE A 67 -2.49 2.04 -6.80
N ALA A 68 -2.77 2.41 -8.05
CA ALA A 68 -3.62 1.62 -8.93
C ALA A 68 -2.91 0.34 -9.38
N GLU A 69 -1.62 0.42 -9.70
CA GLU A 69 -0.80 -0.77 -9.98
C GLU A 69 -0.65 -1.67 -8.76
N LEU A 70 -0.44 -1.09 -7.57
CA LEU A 70 -0.41 -1.86 -6.33
C LEU A 70 -1.74 -2.62 -6.14
N ARG A 71 -2.87 -1.94 -6.26
CA ARG A 71 -4.21 -2.55 -6.16
C ARG A 71 -4.38 -3.70 -7.13
N LYS A 72 -3.95 -3.56 -8.38
CA LYS A 72 -4.04 -4.62 -9.38
C LYS A 72 -3.33 -5.91 -8.94
N VAL A 73 -2.18 -5.81 -8.26
CA VAL A 73 -1.47 -6.98 -7.71
C VAL A 73 -2.21 -7.58 -6.52
N LEU A 74 -2.83 -6.75 -5.69
CA LEU A 74 -3.59 -7.18 -4.52
C LEU A 74 -4.93 -7.83 -4.90
N ASP A 75 -5.59 -7.33 -5.95
CA ASP A 75 -6.85 -7.83 -6.47
C ASP A 75 -6.72 -9.24 -7.05
N SER A 76 -5.51 -9.63 -7.49
CA SER A 76 -5.24 -11.01 -7.90
C SER A 76 -5.20 -12.00 -6.74
N LYS A 77 -5.32 -11.51 -5.48
CA LYS A 77 -5.36 -12.30 -4.23
C LYS A 77 -4.27 -13.38 -4.21
N PRO A 78 -3.00 -12.99 -4.34
CA PRO A 78 -1.93 -13.97 -4.40
C PRO A 78 -1.83 -14.72 -3.07
N SER A 79 -1.52 -16.01 -3.12
CA SER A 79 -1.28 -16.82 -1.92
C SER A 79 -0.08 -16.35 -1.12
N VAL A 80 0.87 -15.66 -1.77
CA VAL A 80 2.00 -15.01 -1.10
C VAL A 80 2.12 -13.60 -1.65
N LEU A 81 2.16 -12.61 -0.75
CA LEU A 81 2.44 -11.22 -1.08
C LEU A 81 3.88 -10.90 -0.69
N ALA A 82 4.69 -10.53 -1.67
CA ALA A 82 6.05 -10.05 -1.51
C ALA A 82 6.13 -8.57 -1.92
N LEU A 83 6.22 -7.69 -0.93
CA LEU A 83 6.36 -6.24 -1.16
C LEU A 83 7.84 -5.88 -1.21
N ASN A 84 8.25 -5.21 -2.29
CA ASN A 84 9.55 -4.57 -2.41
C ASN A 84 9.42 -3.12 -1.92
N ILE A 85 10.14 -2.80 -0.84
CA ILE A 85 10.00 -1.54 -0.10
C ILE A 85 11.34 -0.84 -0.01
N GLN A 86 11.34 0.45 -0.33
CA GLN A 86 12.40 1.36 0.04
C GLN A 86 12.09 2.01 1.39
N ARG A 87 12.97 1.81 2.36
CA ARG A 87 12.90 2.38 3.72
C ARG A 87 14.18 3.15 4.00
N GLY A 88 14.10 4.48 3.92
CA GLY A 88 15.30 5.32 3.87
C GLY A 88 16.14 4.97 2.65
N ASP A 89 17.41 4.65 2.88
CA ASP A 89 18.37 4.29 1.81
C ASP A 89 18.42 2.78 1.53
N SER A 90 17.67 1.97 2.29
CA SER A 90 17.68 0.51 2.15
C SER A 90 16.46 0.03 1.37
N THR A 91 16.65 -1.03 0.58
CA THR A 91 15.58 -1.79 -0.03
C THR A 91 15.40 -3.11 0.71
N ILE A 92 14.17 -3.40 1.14
CA ILE A 92 13.81 -4.59 1.89
C ILE A 92 12.60 -5.28 1.25
N TYR A 93 12.46 -6.57 1.53
CA TYR A 93 11.26 -7.32 1.17
C TYR A 93 10.45 -7.66 2.41
N LEU A 94 9.15 -7.38 2.37
CA LEU A 94 8.19 -7.88 3.35
C LEU A 94 7.36 -8.98 2.70
N LEU A 95 7.25 -10.11 3.38
CA LEU A 95 6.54 -11.29 2.90
C LEU A 95 5.32 -11.55 3.78
N MET A 96 4.26 -12.04 3.15
CA MET A 96 3.05 -12.48 3.81
C MET A 96 2.47 -13.68 3.07
N GLN A 97 1.95 -14.64 3.82
CA GLN A 97 1.42 -15.91 3.34
C GLN A 97 -0.02 -16.10 3.83
#